data_AF-A0A4U0W2P2-F1
#
_entry.id   AF-A0A4U0W2P2-F1
#
_cell.length_a   1.000
_cell.length_b   1.000
_cell.length_c   1.000
_cell.angle_alpha   90.00
_cell.angle_beta   90.00
_cell.angle_gamma   90.00
#
_symmetry.space_group_name_H-M   'P 1'
#
loop_
_entity.id
_entity.type
_entity.pdbx_description
1 polymer ?
#
loop_
_entity_poly.entity_id
_entity_poly.type
_entity_poly.pdbx_seq_one_letter_code
_entity_poly.pdbx_strand_id
1 'polypeptide(L)'
;MLVGRHPRLGDRHVEVEISNQEDLMTEMFPRTKNVAWEGATPRILANNEMYYPGVPSAGFTGFLQNEEIVMVIKHAETPHRSPFAQRAIIRVYESHIATLHKYPWFAHECVNMIERRLLFDATMSLSKSLIILLRKAQGQQHADVTKPTPVTLQELTVATLTCPGFSEAQKATYIQQLFNGGFGSMASNRGMNLKFGGVGELAPYWPFQVVARDPSAQEDLVLYFASLMRDATMGTHRMSLVDQHRLRASGGNTQGPFGHITFDYGTAKTLVEVAEVELRTIEQLLSRVLHRSRANSDA
;
A
#
# COMPACT_ATOMS: atom_id res chain seq x y z
N MET A 1 34.45 31.02 14.91
CA MET A 1 33.82 30.06 15.83
C MET A 1 32.75 30.80 16.63
N LEU A 2 31.49 30.71 16.21
CA LEU A 2 30.37 31.24 17.00
C LEU A 2 30.05 30.23 18.09
N VAL A 3 30.27 30.60 19.35
CA VAL A 3 29.91 29.81 20.53
C VAL A 3 28.39 29.81 20.64
N GLY A 4 27.75 28.89 19.92
CA GLY A 4 26.30 28.74 19.84
C GLY A 4 25.76 27.92 21.00
N ARG A 5 24.66 28.40 21.59
CA ARG A 5 23.87 27.69 22.62
C ARG A 5 23.57 26.27 22.12
N HIS A 6 23.87 25.24 22.92
CA HIS A 6 23.55 23.86 22.56
C HIS A 6 22.09 23.73 22.12
N PRO A 7 21.81 23.08 20.98
CA PRO A 7 20.43 22.91 20.54
C PRO A 7 19.63 22.14 21.59
N ARG A 8 18.38 22.56 21.79
CA ARG A 8 17.48 21.99 22.79
C ARG A 8 16.11 21.69 22.17
N LEU A 9 15.52 20.58 22.59
CA LEU A 9 14.12 20.23 22.32
C LEU A 9 13.34 20.25 23.64
N GLY A 10 12.61 21.36 23.88
CA GLY A 10 12.10 21.67 25.21
C GLY A 10 13.25 21.89 26.20
N ASP A 11 13.23 21.18 27.33
CA ASP A 11 14.30 21.23 28.34
C ASP A 11 15.46 20.26 28.07
N ARG A 12 15.38 19.44 27.01
CA ARG A 12 16.39 18.41 26.71
C ARG A 12 17.47 18.99 25.82
N HIS A 13 18.73 18.79 26.21
CA HIS A 13 19.86 18.95 25.30
C HIS A 13 19.74 17.93 24.18
N VAL A 14 19.92 18.39 22.94
CA VAL A 14 19.94 17.51 21.76
C VAL A 14 21.25 17.71 21.03
N GLU A 15 21.74 16.61 20.47
CA GLU A 15 22.84 16.61 19.53
C GLU A 15 22.25 16.61 18.11
N VAL A 16 22.81 17.42 17.23
CA VAL A 16 22.37 17.50 15.83
C VAL A 16 23.48 16.92 14.99
N GLU A 17 23.23 15.73 14.47
CA GLU A 17 24.16 15.01 13.59
C GLU A 17 23.62 14.97 12.16
N ILE A 18 24.52 14.91 11.20
CA ILE A 18 24.16 14.67 9.80
C ILE A 18 24.08 13.16 9.61
N SER A 19 22.88 12.66 9.33
CA SER A 19 22.61 11.26 9.07
C SER A 19 22.64 10.99 7.56
N ASN A 20 23.07 9.80 7.17
CA ASN A 20 22.97 9.33 5.78
C ASN A 20 21.65 8.56 5.54
N GLN A 21 21.41 8.13 4.30
CA GLN A 21 20.18 7.41 3.96
C GLN A 21 20.08 6.04 4.64
N GLU A 22 21.21 5.37 4.90
CA GLU A 22 21.27 4.03 5.50
C GLU A 22 20.94 4.08 7.00
N ASP A 23 21.47 5.08 7.71
CA ASP A 23 21.14 5.37 9.11
C ASP A 23 19.65 5.67 9.25
N LEU A 24 19.07 6.47 8.35
CA LEU A 24 17.64 6.76 8.32
C LEU A 24 16.80 5.48 8.14
N MET A 25 17.18 4.60 7.21
CA MET A 25 16.45 3.34 7.01
C MET A 25 16.58 2.40 8.21
N THR A 26 17.76 2.37 8.85
CA THR A 26 18.00 1.61 10.08
C THR A 26 17.11 2.09 11.21
N GLU A 27 16.97 3.41 11.38
CA GLU A 27 16.12 4.00 12.42
C GLU A 27 14.62 3.84 12.13
N MET A 28 14.21 3.89 10.85
CA MET A 28 12.81 3.67 10.46
C MET A 28 12.36 2.21 10.57
N PHE A 29 13.28 1.25 10.37
CA PHE A 29 12.99 -0.18 10.40
C PHE A 29 13.87 -0.91 11.42
N PRO A 30 13.84 -0.52 12.71
CA PRO A 30 14.82 -0.92 13.71
C PRO A 30 14.71 -2.40 14.11
N ARG A 31 13.58 -3.04 13.80
CA ARG A 31 13.32 -4.46 14.10
C ARG A 31 13.57 -5.39 12.92
N THR A 32 13.93 -4.87 11.75
CA THR A 32 14.26 -5.72 10.61
C THR A 32 15.54 -6.52 10.91
N LYS A 33 15.45 -7.85 10.80
CA LYS A 33 16.59 -8.76 11.01
C LYS A 33 17.25 -9.11 9.69
N ASN A 34 18.56 -9.33 9.72
CA ASN A 34 19.35 -9.80 8.57
C ASN A 34 19.22 -8.88 7.34
N VAL A 35 19.20 -7.57 7.54
CA VAL A 35 19.19 -6.59 6.44
C VAL A 35 20.33 -5.60 6.65
N ALA A 36 21.12 -5.40 5.60
CA ALA A 36 22.01 -4.24 5.47
C ALA A 36 21.37 -3.26 4.49
N TRP A 37 21.47 -1.96 4.76
CA TRP A 37 20.97 -0.92 3.85
C TRP A 37 22.11 -0.41 2.98
N GLU A 38 21.89 -0.35 1.67
CA GLU A 38 22.75 0.31 0.70
C GLU A 38 21.96 1.49 0.13
N GLY A 39 22.19 2.69 0.67
CA GLY A 39 21.23 3.80 0.55
C GLY A 39 19.84 3.43 1.08
N ALA A 40 18.83 3.42 0.19
CA ALA A 40 17.47 2.98 0.53
C ALA A 40 17.20 1.51 0.20
N THR A 41 18.15 0.82 -0.46
CA THR A 41 17.97 -0.54 -0.98
C THR A 41 18.29 -1.54 0.13
N PRO A 42 17.37 -2.46 0.45
CA PRO A 42 17.63 -3.52 1.41
C PRO A 42 18.45 -4.64 0.77
N ARG A 43 19.54 -5.03 1.42
CA ARG A 43 20.31 -6.23 1.11
C ARG A 43 20.07 -7.28 2.18
N ILE A 44 19.33 -8.33 1.81
CA ILE A 44 19.05 -9.45 2.71
C ILE A 44 20.34 -10.26 2.92
N LEU A 45 20.75 -10.38 4.18
CA LEU A 45 21.94 -11.10 4.59
C LEU A 45 21.61 -12.56 4.85
N ALA A 46 22.58 -13.45 4.61
CA ALA A 46 22.45 -14.85 4.96
C ALA A 46 22.17 -15.01 6.46
N ASN A 47 21.21 -15.86 6.79
CA ASN A 47 20.89 -16.18 8.18
C ASN A 47 21.90 -17.18 8.73
N ASN A 48 22.95 -16.64 9.36
CA ASN A 48 23.98 -17.43 10.03
C ASN A 48 23.72 -17.55 11.55
N GLU A 49 22.66 -16.93 12.05
CA GLU A 49 22.35 -16.90 13.49
C GLU A 49 21.54 -18.12 13.91
N MET A 50 21.89 -18.67 15.06
CA MET A 50 21.22 -19.83 15.67
C MET A 50 20.43 -19.38 16.89
N TYR A 51 19.17 -19.81 17.00
CA TYR A 51 18.34 -19.57 18.19
C TYR A 51 18.79 -20.48 19.35
N TYR A 52 19.08 -21.74 19.04
CA TYR A 52 19.75 -22.71 19.93
C TYR A 52 20.77 -23.51 19.11
N PRO A 53 21.73 -24.22 19.74
CA PRO A 53 22.61 -25.13 19.01
C PRO A 53 21.82 -26.09 18.11
N GLY A 54 22.03 -26.00 16.80
CA GLY A 54 21.35 -26.82 15.78
C GLY A 54 19.98 -26.30 15.30
N VAL A 55 19.49 -25.17 15.82
CA VAL A 55 18.21 -24.57 15.41
C VAL A 55 18.47 -23.16 14.85
N PRO A 56 18.33 -22.94 13.53
CA PRO A 56 18.55 -21.63 12.93
C PRO A 56 17.50 -20.63 13.43
N SER A 57 17.90 -19.36 13.54
CA SER A 57 16.98 -18.26 13.83
C SER A 57 15.99 -18.07 12.66
N ALA A 58 14.98 -17.22 12.82
CA ALA A 58 13.98 -16.98 11.77
C ALA A 58 14.52 -16.22 10.54
N GLY A 59 15.71 -15.60 10.61
CA GLY A 59 16.25 -14.79 9.52
C GLY A 59 15.42 -13.54 9.22
N PHE A 60 15.45 -13.09 7.95
CA PHE A 60 14.57 -12.03 7.45
C PHE A 60 13.12 -12.53 7.30
N THR A 61 12.18 -11.82 7.92
CA THR A 61 10.74 -12.17 7.89
C THR A 61 9.85 -11.06 7.36
N GLY A 62 10.41 -9.92 6.96
CA GLY A 62 9.70 -8.68 6.61
C GLY A 62 10.39 -7.46 7.21
N PHE A 63 9.99 -6.27 6.78
CA PHE A 63 10.57 -5.02 7.25
C PHE A 63 9.92 -4.54 8.56
N LEU A 64 8.64 -4.85 8.73
CA LEU A 64 7.78 -4.52 9.85
C LEU A 64 7.15 -5.79 10.42
N GLN A 65 7.13 -5.87 11.73
CA GLN A 65 6.41 -6.92 12.44
C GLN A 65 4.92 -6.55 12.57
N ASN A 66 4.06 -7.56 12.67
CA ASN A 66 2.61 -7.36 12.81
C ASN A 66 2.28 -6.51 14.06
N GLU A 67 2.99 -6.75 15.15
CA GLU A 67 2.80 -6.03 16.41
C GLU A 67 3.08 -4.53 16.26
N GLU A 68 4.06 -4.14 15.45
CA GLU A 68 4.38 -2.73 15.19
C GLU A 68 3.21 -2.03 14.50
N ILE A 69 2.66 -2.66 13.47
CA ILE A 69 1.52 -2.13 12.69
C ILE A 69 0.25 -2.06 13.57
N VAL A 70 -0.02 -3.10 14.35
CA VAL A 70 -1.17 -3.13 15.29
C VAL A 70 -1.04 -2.04 16.35
N MET A 71 0.17 -1.77 16.85
CA MET A 71 0.39 -0.72 17.85
C MET A 71 0.17 0.68 17.29
N VAL A 72 0.53 0.93 16.02
CA VAL A 72 0.22 2.19 15.32
C VAL A 72 -1.29 2.45 15.29
N ILE A 73 -2.09 1.43 14.96
CA ILE A 73 -3.56 1.52 15.00
C ILE A 73 -4.06 1.86 16.41
N LYS A 74 -3.59 1.14 17.43
CA LYS A 74 -3.98 1.37 18.82
C LYS A 74 -3.63 2.78 19.31
N HIS A 75 -2.50 3.33 18.87
CA HIS A 75 -2.09 4.70 19.19
C HIS A 75 -3.03 5.75 18.58
N ALA A 76 -3.58 5.50 17.40
CA ALA A 76 -4.58 6.37 16.77
C ALA A 76 -5.98 6.22 17.41
N GLU A 77 -6.41 5.00 17.72
CA GLU A 77 -7.76 4.72 18.25
C GLU A 77 -7.90 5.02 19.75
N THR A 78 -6.86 4.73 20.53
CA THR A 78 -6.86 4.89 22.00
C THR A 78 -5.66 5.71 22.48
N PRO A 79 -5.52 6.98 22.05
CA PRO A 79 -4.32 7.79 22.31
C PRO A 79 -4.03 7.96 23.81
N HIS A 80 -5.06 8.02 24.66
CA HIS A 80 -4.95 8.12 26.11
C HIS A 80 -4.23 6.93 26.79
N ARG A 81 -4.08 5.79 26.09
CA ARG A 81 -3.34 4.62 26.58
C ARG A 81 -1.85 4.66 26.27
N SER A 82 -1.39 5.67 25.53
CA SER A 82 0.02 5.88 25.18
C SER A 82 0.42 7.31 25.55
N PRO A 83 1.35 7.51 26.50
CA PRO A 83 1.81 8.85 26.89
C PRO A 83 2.39 9.66 25.72
N PHE A 84 2.88 8.98 24.67
CA PHE A 84 3.33 9.62 23.44
C PHE A 84 2.15 10.07 22.59
N ALA A 85 1.24 9.16 22.23
CA ALA A 85 0.09 9.48 21.38
C ALA A 85 -0.87 10.46 22.05
N GLN A 86 -1.02 10.42 23.38
CA GLN A 86 -1.83 11.37 24.13
C GLN A 86 -1.32 12.81 24.01
N ARG A 87 0.01 13.00 23.99
CA ARG A 87 0.64 14.32 23.94
C ARG A 87 0.78 14.87 22.52
N ALA A 88 0.95 13.99 21.53
CA ALA A 88 1.18 14.39 20.15
C ALA A 88 0.63 13.34 19.17
N ILE A 89 -0.69 13.21 19.12
CA ILE A 89 -1.36 12.22 18.26
C ILE A 89 -1.06 12.45 16.77
N ILE A 90 -0.78 13.69 16.36
CA ILE A 90 -0.35 14.01 14.98
C ILE A 90 0.88 13.18 14.56
N ARG A 91 1.81 12.90 15.49
CA ARG A 91 3.03 12.12 15.21
C ARG A 91 2.74 10.67 14.83
N VAL A 92 1.61 10.11 15.27
CA VAL A 92 1.19 8.76 14.88
C VAL A 92 0.89 8.73 13.39
N TYR A 93 0.19 9.74 12.88
CA TYR A 93 -0.15 9.87 11.46
C TYR A 93 1.08 10.22 10.63
N GLU A 94 1.88 11.19 11.06
CA GLU A 94 3.13 11.57 10.36
C GLU A 94 4.09 10.39 10.25
N SER A 95 4.25 9.60 11.32
CA SER A 95 5.10 8.41 11.30
C SER A 95 4.58 7.39 10.29
N HIS A 96 3.27 7.12 10.25
CA HIS A 96 2.69 6.19 9.27
C HIS A 96 2.80 6.71 7.84
N ILE A 97 2.59 8.01 7.62
CA ILE A 97 2.80 8.68 6.31
C ILE A 97 4.25 8.51 5.85
N ALA A 98 5.22 8.77 6.74
CA ALA A 98 6.64 8.57 6.46
C ALA A 98 6.94 7.11 6.12
N THR A 99 6.38 6.16 6.88
CA THR A 99 6.48 4.73 6.57
C THR A 99 5.97 4.44 5.16
N LEU A 100 4.78 4.89 4.77
CA LEU A 100 4.26 4.65 3.41
C LEU A 100 5.18 5.21 2.31
N HIS A 101 5.78 6.38 2.52
CA HIS A 101 6.69 7.00 1.55
C HIS A 101 8.07 6.36 1.48
N LYS A 102 8.58 5.84 2.60
CA LYS A 102 9.96 5.35 2.73
C LYS A 102 10.06 3.83 2.75
N TYR A 103 8.95 3.12 2.88
CA TYR A 103 8.93 1.67 2.78
C TYR A 103 9.52 1.22 1.43
N PRO A 104 10.37 0.19 1.38
CA PRO A 104 11.11 -0.22 0.19
C PRO A 104 10.21 -0.98 -0.80
N TRP A 105 9.15 -0.33 -1.30
CA TRP A 105 8.17 -0.93 -2.21
C TRP A 105 8.80 -1.50 -3.49
N PHE A 106 9.92 -0.92 -3.93
CA PHE A 106 10.66 -1.36 -5.12
C PHE A 106 11.41 -2.68 -4.91
N ALA A 107 11.64 -3.11 -3.67
CA ALA A 107 12.26 -4.39 -3.35
C ALA A 107 11.21 -5.52 -3.44
N HIS A 108 10.64 -5.73 -4.63
CA HIS A 108 9.48 -6.60 -4.85
C HIS A 108 9.68 -8.05 -4.36
N GLU A 109 10.92 -8.52 -4.34
CA GLU A 109 11.31 -9.86 -3.86
C GLU A 109 11.28 -9.97 -2.32
N CYS A 110 11.34 -8.84 -1.61
CA CYS A 110 11.42 -8.79 -0.14
C CYS A 110 10.10 -8.38 0.51
N VAL A 111 9.21 -7.73 -0.24
CA VAL A 111 7.93 -7.24 0.29
C VAL A 111 6.90 -8.36 0.30
N ASN A 112 6.49 -8.74 1.51
CA ASN A 112 5.48 -9.78 1.72
C ASN A 112 4.05 -9.25 1.52
N MET A 113 3.18 -10.06 0.92
CA MET A 113 1.76 -9.74 0.72
C MET A 113 1.01 -9.52 2.02
N ILE A 114 1.32 -10.30 3.05
CA ILE A 114 0.71 -10.17 4.38
C ILE A 114 1.06 -8.80 4.98
N GLU A 115 2.34 -8.44 4.97
CA GLU A 115 2.84 -7.18 5.50
C GLU A 115 2.24 -5.98 4.76
N ARG A 116 2.23 -6.05 3.42
CA ARG A 116 1.60 -5.04 2.57
C ARG A 116 0.09 -4.90 2.85
N ARG A 117 -0.61 -6.00 3.13
CA ARG A 117 -2.02 -5.97 3.54
C ARG A 117 -2.18 -5.30 4.90
N LEU A 118 -1.35 -5.65 5.88
CA LEU A 118 -1.37 -5.03 7.21
C LEU A 118 -1.14 -3.51 7.14
N LEU A 119 -0.21 -3.05 6.31
CA LEU A 119 0.02 -1.62 6.07
C LEU A 119 -1.22 -0.92 5.51
N PHE A 120 -1.93 -1.56 4.57
CA PHE A 120 -3.16 -1.01 4.04
C PHE A 120 -4.29 -0.99 5.09
N ASP A 121 -4.47 -2.07 5.83
CA ASP A 121 -5.49 -2.17 6.89
C ASP A 121 -5.24 -1.11 7.99
N ALA A 122 -3.99 -0.87 8.36
CA ALA A 122 -3.62 0.22 9.26
C ALA A 122 -3.93 1.59 8.66
N THR A 123 -3.63 1.81 7.39
CA THR A 123 -3.96 3.06 6.67
C THR A 123 -5.46 3.36 6.70
N MET A 124 -6.30 2.34 6.50
CA MET A 124 -7.75 2.46 6.57
C MET A 124 -8.22 2.81 7.99
N SER A 125 -7.69 2.15 9.01
CA SER A 125 -8.03 2.41 10.42
C SER A 125 -7.58 3.79 10.90
N LEU A 126 -6.37 4.22 10.51
CA LEU A 126 -5.84 5.54 10.83
C LEU A 126 -6.70 6.63 10.17
N SER A 127 -6.95 6.53 8.86
CA SER A 127 -7.77 7.53 8.17
C SER A 127 -9.20 7.59 8.73
N LYS A 128 -9.82 6.46 9.07
CA LYS A 128 -11.12 6.42 9.75
C LYS A 128 -11.08 7.16 11.09
N SER A 129 -10.07 6.89 11.92
CA SER A 129 -9.88 7.54 13.21
C SER A 129 -9.66 9.05 13.05
N LEU A 130 -8.85 9.45 12.06
CA LEU A 130 -8.56 10.83 11.73
C LEU A 130 -9.81 11.57 11.27
N ILE A 131 -10.60 11.00 10.36
CA ILE A 131 -11.89 11.56 9.90
C ILE A 131 -12.82 11.80 11.10
N ILE A 132 -12.93 10.84 12.02
CA ILE A 132 -13.76 11.00 13.23
C ILE A 132 -13.24 12.14 14.10
N LEU A 133 -11.93 12.26 14.31
CA LEU A 133 -11.32 13.34 15.07
C LEU A 133 -11.56 14.70 14.43
N LEU A 134 -11.36 14.83 13.12
CA LEU A 134 -11.56 16.08 12.39
C LEU A 134 -13.03 16.53 12.45
N ARG A 135 -13.98 15.60 12.31
CA ARG A 135 -15.42 15.91 12.44
C ARG A 135 -15.78 16.38 13.85
N LYS A 136 -15.18 15.81 14.89
CA LYS A 136 -15.38 16.29 16.27
C LYS A 136 -14.76 17.67 16.52
N ALA A 137 -13.68 18.00 15.81
CA ALA A 137 -13.00 19.28 15.91
C ALA A 137 -13.65 20.40 15.09
N GLN A 138 -14.56 20.08 14.15
CA GLN A 138 -15.29 21.08 13.37
C GLN A 138 -16.06 22.02 14.30
N GLY A 139 -15.68 23.31 14.28
CA GLY A 139 -16.27 24.36 15.12
C GLY A 139 -15.41 24.78 16.34
N GLN A 140 -14.31 24.08 16.63
CA GLN A 140 -13.34 24.50 17.65
C GLN A 140 -12.35 25.52 17.06
N GLN A 141 -12.33 26.75 17.58
CA GLN A 141 -11.55 27.85 17.00
C GLN A 141 -10.05 27.83 17.34
N HIS A 142 -9.59 26.95 18.23
CA HIS A 142 -8.20 26.97 18.70
C HIS A 142 -7.38 25.88 18.00
N ALA A 143 -6.43 26.34 17.18
CA ALA A 143 -5.45 25.47 16.53
C ALA A 143 -4.43 24.99 17.57
N ASP A 144 -4.45 23.69 17.85
CA ASP A 144 -3.44 23.00 18.66
C ASP A 144 -2.49 22.26 17.71
N VAL A 145 -1.22 22.65 17.71
CA VAL A 145 -0.18 22.11 16.81
C VAL A 145 0.06 20.61 17.05
N THR A 146 -0.32 20.10 18.23
CA THR A 146 -0.17 18.66 18.57
C THR A 146 -1.33 17.80 18.05
N LYS A 147 -2.38 18.44 17.52
CA LYS A 147 -3.57 17.77 17.00
C LYS A 147 -3.55 17.70 15.48
N PRO A 148 -4.13 16.63 14.90
CA PRO A 148 -4.22 16.49 13.47
C PRO A 148 -5.15 17.55 12.89
N THR A 149 -4.80 18.03 11.69
CA THR A 149 -5.59 19.00 10.95
C THR A 149 -6.10 18.38 9.64
N PRO A 150 -6.98 19.04 8.88
CA PRO A 150 -7.32 18.58 7.53
C PRO A 150 -6.09 18.39 6.62
N VAL A 151 -4.99 19.11 6.87
CA VAL A 151 -3.71 18.93 6.14
C VAL A 151 -3.14 17.54 6.42
N THR A 152 -3.18 17.06 7.66
CA THR A 152 -2.72 15.70 8.01
C THR A 152 -3.51 14.62 7.25
N LEU A 153 -4.83 14.81 7.06
CA LEU A 153 -5.64 13.88 6.26
C LEU A 153 -5.32 13.99 4.78
N GLN A 154 -5.04 15.19 4.26
CA GLN A 154 -4.60 15.40 2.89
C GLN A 154 -3.25 14.71 2.63
N GLU A 155 -2.28 14.83 3.54
CA GLU A 155 -0.97 14.18 3.45
C GLU A 155 -1.10 12.66 3.50
N LEU A 156 -1.93 12.12 4.41
CA LEU A 156 -2.24 10.68 4.44
C LEU A 156 -2.91 10.22 3.14
N THR A 157 -3.79 11.04 2.58
CA THR A 157 -4.47 10.76 1.30
C THR A 157 -3.46 10.71 0.17
N VAL A 158 -2.56 11.71 0.08
CA VAL A 158 -1.48 11.73 -0.91
C VAL A 158 -0.62 10.47 -0.78
N ALA A 159 -0.09 10.19 0.42
CA ALA A 159 0.75 9.03 0.68
C ALA A 159 0.06 7.71 0.29
N THR A 160 -1.23 7.57 0.58
CA THR A 160 -2.01 6.38 0.25
C THR A 160 -2.26 6.23 -1.26
N LEU A 161 -2.69 7.30 -1.93
CA LEU A 161 -3.09 7.24 -3.35
C LEU A 161 -1.88 7.23 -4.30
N THR A 162 -0.72 7.71 -3.85
CA THR A 162 0.55 7.58 -4.58
C THR A 162 1.36 6.35 -4.18
N CYS A 163 0.91 5.57 -3.18
CA CYS A 163 1.62 4.38 -2.72
C CYS A 163 1.73 3.34 -3.86
N PRO A 164 2.94 2.94 -4.28
CA PRO A 164 3.11 1.96 -5.35
C PRO A 164 2.74 0.53 -4.91
N GLY A 165 2.85 0.20 -3.61
CA GLY A 165 2.35 -1.08 -3.07
C GLY A 165 0.82 -1.17 -3.02
N PHE A 166 0.15 -0.02 -2.99
CA PHE A 166 -1.28 0.23 -3.21
C PHE A 166 -1.86 -0.34 -4.52
N SER A 167 -2.73 -1.36 -4.50
CA SER A 167 -3.48 -1.76 -5.69
C SER A 167 -4.55 -0.73 -6.00
N GLU A 168 -5.00 -0.67 -7.26
CA GLU A 168 -6.06 0.27 -7.67
C GLU A 168 -7.36 0.03 -6.90
N ALA A 169 -7.74 -1.22 -6.64
CA ALA A 169 -8.92 -1.56 -5.85
C ALA A 169 -8.84 -1.06 -4.40
N GLN A 170 -7.65 -1.14 -3.79
CA GLN A 170 -7.44 -0.65 -2.43
C GLN A 170 -7.46 0.87 -2.36
N LYS A 171 -6.83 1.54 -3.32
CA LYS A 171 -6.91 3.00 -3.44
C LYS A 171 -8.35 3.46 -3.67
N ALA A 172 -9.12 2.77 -4.51
CA ALA A 172 -10.54 3.04 -4.72
C ALA A 172 -11.37 2.85 -3.42
N THR A 173 -11.08 1.81 -2.64
CA THR A 173 -11.70 1.57 -1.32
C THR A 173 -11.40 2.72 -0.35
N TYR A 174 -10.16 3.21 -0.32
CA TYR A 174 -9.78 4.36 0.49
C TYR A 174 -10.53 5.63 0.08
N ILE A 175 -10.65 5.89 -1.23
CA ILE A 175 -11.41 7.02 -1.78
C ILE A 175 -12.88 6.94 -1.34
N GLN A 176 -13.50 5.76 -1.40
CA GLN A 176 -14.87 5.57 -0.90
C GLN A 176 -14.99 5.90 0.59
N GLN A 177 -14.00 5.56 1.41
CA GLN A 177 -13.98 5.96 2.82
C GLN A 177 -13.91 7.48 3.00
N LEU A 178 -13.12 8.20 2.19
CA LEU A 178 -13.09 9.66 2.21
C LEU A 178 -14.45 10.27 1.86
N PHE A 179 -15.12 9.76 0.81
CA PHE A 179 -16.47 10.20 0.44
C PHE A 179 -17.47 10.00 1.58
N ASN A 180 -17.51 8.80 2.16
CA ASN A 180 -18.36 8.48 3.30
C ASN A 180 -18.03 9.34 4.54
N GLY A 181 -16.77 9.75 4.66
CA GLY A 181 -16.28 10.64 5.72
C GLY A 181 -16.59 12.13 5.53
N GLY A 182 -17.07 12.55 4.35
CA GLY A 182 -17.28 13.95 3.99
C GLY A 182 -16.01 14.68 3.51
N PHE A 183 -14.95 13.93 3.18
CA PHE A 183 -13.65 14.45 2.74
C PHE A 183 -13.30 14.02 1.31
N GLY A 184 -14.29 13.65 0.51
CA GLY A 184 -14.09 13.14 -0.87
C GLY A 184 -13.34 14.11 -1.80
N SER A 185 -13.38 15.42 -1.54
CA SER A 185 -12.60 16.40 -2.30
C SER A 185 -11.09 16.20 -2.21
N MET A 186 -10.59 15.58 -1.13
CA MET A 186 -9.17 15.29 -0.92
C MET A 186 -8.65 14.19 -1.87
N ALA A 187 -9.54 13.39 -2.45
CA ALA A 187 -9.21 12.41 -3.48
C ALA A 187 -8.98 13.05 -4.87
N SER A 188 -9.16 14.37 -5.00
CA SER A 188 -8.79 15.10 -6.21
C SER A 188 -7.32 15.46 -6.19
N ASN A 189 -6.61 15.19 -7.28
CA ASN A 189 -5.24 15.67 -7.49
C ASN A 189 -5.17 17.05 -8.17
N ARG A 190 -6.30 17.74 -8.33
CA ARG A 190 -6.34 19.05 -9.01
C ARG A 190 -5.43 20.05 -8.27
N GLY A 191 -4.49 20.64 -9.01
CA GLY A 191 -3.51 21.59 -8.46
C GLY A 191 -2.28 20.93 -7.83
N MET A 192 -2.17 19.60 -7.88
CA MET A 192 -0.97 18.86 -7.46
C MET A 192 -0.27 18.26 -8.69
N ASN A 193 1.07 18.33 -8.73
CA ASN A 193 1.89 17.65 -9.74
C ASN A 193 2.07 16.16 -9.41
N LEU A 194 0.99 15.48 -9.03
CA LEU A 194 0.96 14.09 -8.60
C LEU A 194 -0.18 13.34 -9.29
N LYS A 195 0.04 12.05 -9.54
CA LYS A 195 -0.98 11.16 -10.09
C LYS A 195 -1.47 10.22 -9.01
N PHE A 196 -2.77 10.29 -8.72
CA PHE A 196 -3.42 9.39 -7.76
C PHE A 196 -3.89 8.14 -8.47
N GLY A 197 -3.63 6.98 -7.87
CA GLY A 197 -4.29 5.73 -8.27
C GLY A 197 -5.67 5.62 -7.59
N GLY A 198 -6.46 4.64 -8.01
CA GLY A 198 -7.80 4.38 -7.46
C GLY A 198 -8.91 5.28 -8.02
N VAL A 199 -8.56 6.26 -8.86
CA VAL A 199 -9.49 7.28 -9.38
C VAL A 199 -10.14 6.90 -10.72
N GLY A 200 -9.58 5.91 -11.44
CA GLY A 200 -10.11 5.45 -12.72
C GLY A 200 -11.44 4.70 -12.56
N GLU A 201 -12.25 4.67 -13.61
CA GLU A 201 -13.58 4.02 -13.59
C GLU A 201 -13.47 2.54 -13.24
N LEU A 202 -12.41 1.89 -13.72
CA LEU A 202 -12.16 0.47 -13.50
C LEU A 202 -11.48 0.16 -12.16
N ALA A 203 -11.02 1.16 -11.41
CA ALA A 203 -10.25 0.93 -10.19
C ALA A 203 -11.00 0.12 -9.11
N PRO A 204 -12.30 0.35 -8.82
CA PRO A 204 -13.05 -0.50 -7.88
C PRO A 204 -13.18 -1.96 -8.33
N TYR A 205 -13.01 -2.23 -9.62
CA TYR A 205 -13.12 -3.56 -10.22
C TYR A 205 -11.77 -4.17 -10.56
N TRP A 206 -10.66 -3.54 -10.13
CA TRP A 206 -9.32 -3.97 -10.47
C TRP A 206 -9.06 -5.38 -9.91
N PRO A 207 -8.83 -6.39 -10.78
CA PRO A 207 -8.80 -7.79 -10.35
C PRO A 207 -7.44 -8.20 -9.76
N PHE A 208 -6.42 -7.36 -9.96
CA PHE A 208 -5.03 -7.65 -9.61
C PHE A 208 -4.68 -7.15 -8.20
N GLN A 209 -3.91 -7.94 -7.46
CA GLN A 209 -3.37 -7.57 -6.16
C GLN A 209 -2.10 -6.72 -6.29
N VAL A 210 -1.24 -6.98 -7.28
CA VAL A 210 0.07 -6.32 -7.39
C VAL A 210 0.34 -5.68 -8.74
N VAL A 211 -0.21 -6.22 -9.84
CA VAL A 211 -0.15 -5.54 -11.14
C VAL A 211 -0.91 -4.23 -11.02
N ALA A 212 -0.18 -3.13 -11.14
CA ALA A 212 -0.72 -1.78 -11.04
C ALA A 212 -0.97 -1.19 -12.42
N ARG A 213 -1.92 -0.26 -12.49
CA ARG A 213 -2.08 0.59 -13.67
C ARG A 213 -0.88 1.54 -13.76
N ASP A 214 -0.27 1.62 -14.94
CA ASP A 214 0.71 2.67 -15.21
C ASP A 214 0.03 4.05 -15.11
N PRO A 215 0.55 5.00 -14.30
CA PRO A 215 -0.05 6.33 -14.15
C PRO A 215 -0.14 7.15 -15.46
N SER A 216 0.65 6.81 -16.47
CA SER A 216 0.62 7.41 -17.82
C SER A 216 -0.35 6.73 -18.79
N ALA A 217 -0.87 5.55 -18.45
CA ALA A 217 -1.80 4.82 -19.31
C ALA A 217 -3.12 5.59 -19.50
N GLN A 218 -3.50 5.77 -20.76
CA GLN A 218 -4.80 6.33 -21.14
C GLN A 218 -5.94 5.42 -20.69
N GLU A 219 -7.06 6.01 -20.27
CA GLU A 219 -8.23 5.26 -19.78
C GLU A 219 -8.76 4.30 -20.85
N ASP A 220 -8.85 4.75 -22.11
CA ASP A 220 -9.34 3.95 -23.24
C ASP A 220 -8.53 2.67 -23.44
N LEU A 221 -7.21 2.73 -23.22
CA LEU A 221 -6.34 1.56 -23.33
C LEU A 221 -6.62 0.56 -22.21
N VAL A 222 -6.82 1.05 -20.98
CA VAL A 222 -7.17 0.21 -19.82
C VAL A 222 -8.54 -0.44 -20.01
N LEU A 223 -9.52 0.32 -20.52
CA LEU A 223 -10.86 -0.18 -20.88
C LEU A 223 -10.78 -1.25 -21.96
N TYR A 224 -9.96 -1.04 -22.99
CA TYR A 224 -9.73 -2.02 -24.05
C TYR A 224 -9.12 -3.33 -23.52
N PHE A 225 -8.09 -3.25 -22.66
CA PHE A 225 -7.53 -4.45 -22.04
C PHE A 225 -8.54 -5.17 -21.13
N ALA A 226 -9.37 -4.41 -20.39
CA ALA A 226 -10.44 -4.99 -19.59
C ALA A 226 -11.45 -5.74 -20.48
N SER A 227 -11.87 -5.17 -21.62
CA SER A 227 -12.78 -5.84 -22.55
C SER A 227 -12.18 -7.10 -23.16
N LEU A 228 -10.88 -7.09 -23.53
CA LEU A 228 -10.20 -8.29 -24.03
C LEU A 228 -10.17 -9.41 -22.98
N MET A 229 -9.85 -9.09 -21.73
CA MET A 229 -9.87 -10.07 -20.64
C MET A 229 -11.28 -10.60 -20.36
N ARG A 230 -12.28 -9.74 -20.47
CA ARG A 230 -13.69 -10.14 -20.36
C ARG A 230 -14.08 -11.10 -21.49
N ASP A 231 -13.75 -10.80 -22.72
CA ASP A 231 -14.04 -11.68 -23.86
C ASP A 231 -13.32 -13.03 -23.72
N ALA A 232 -12.07 -13.01 -23.26
CA ALA A 232 -11.27 -14.22 -23.03
C ALA A 232 -11.83 -15.14 -21.92
N THR A 233 -12.59 -14.58 -20.99
CA THR A 233 -13.19 -15.33 -19.87
C THR A 233 -14.65 -15.70 -20.12
N MET A 234 -15.37 -14.93 -20.95
CA MET A 234 -16.78 -15.19 -21.30
C MET A 234 -16.96 -16.01 -22.59
N GLY A 235 -15.94 -16.08 -23.46
CA GLY A 235 -16.05 -16.62 -24.82
C GLY A 235 -16.14 -18.14 -24.99
N THR A 236 -15.97 -18.96 -23.94
CA THR A 236 -15.85 -20.42 -24.12
C THR A 236 -16.83 -21.33 -23.38
N HIS A 237 -17.55 -20.88 -22.35
CA HIS A 237 -18.62 -21.69 -21.72
C HIS A 237 -19.58 -20.81 -20.91
N ARG A 238 -20.90 -20.99 -21.10
CA ARG A 238 -21.88 -20.51 -20.12
C ARG A 238 -21.58 -21.21 -18.79
N MET A 239 -21.12 -20.47 -17.80
CA MET A 239 -20.91 -20.99 -16.44
C MET A 239 -22.19 -21.68 -15.93
N SER A 240 -22.05 -22.84 -15.29
CA SER A 240 -23.18 -23.53 -14.68
C SER A 240 -23.75 -22.70 -13.52
N LEU A 241 -25.02 -22.92 -13.17
CA LEU A 241 -25.67 -22.22 -12.03
C LEU A 241 -24.95 -22.48 -10.69
N VAL A 242 -24.31 -23.65 -10.55
CA VAL A 242 -23.53 -24.02 -9.35
C VAL A 242 -22.25 -23.19 -9.27
N ASP A 243 -21.56 -23.01 -10.39
CA ASP A 243 -20.33 -22.22 -10.45
C ASP A 243 -20.62 -20.73 -10.29
N GLN A 244 -21.75 -20.24 -10.82
CA GLN A 244 -22.25 -18.89 -10.57
C GLN A 244 -22.54 -18.64 -9.09
N HIS A 245 -23.11 -19.62 -8.38
CA HIS A 245 -23.40 -19.49 -6.95
C HIS A 245 -22.11 -19.48 -6.11
N ARG A 246 -21.15 -20.37 -6.39
CA ARG A 246 -19.82 -20.36 -5.77
C ARG A 246 -19.07 -19.07 -6.04
N LEU A 247 -19.24 -18.48 -7.23
CA LEU A 247 -18.63 -17.21 -7.57
C LEU A 247 -19.20 -16.05 -6.77
N ARG A 248 -20.53 -15.94 -6.70
CA ARG A 248 -21.18 -14.91 -5.90
C ARG A 248 -20.82 -15.03 -4.42
N ALA A 249 -20.72 -16.26 -3.90
CA ALA A 249 -20.31 -16.53 -2.53
C ALA A 249 -18.83 -16.17 -2.25
N SER A 250 -17.96 -16.22 -3.26
CA SER A 250 -16.55 -15.79 -3.17
C SER A 250 -16.33 -14.31 -3.52
N GLY A 251 -17.40 -13.55 -3.79
CA GLY A 251 -17.31 -12.14 -4.18
C GLY A 251 -16.92 -11.90 -5.64
N GLY A 252 -16.82 -12.96 -6.45
CA GLY A 252 -16.57 -12.85 -7.89
C GLY A 252 -17.78 -12.25 -8.62
N ASN A 253 -17.61 -11.05 -9.19
CA ASN A 253 -18.64 -10.42 -9.99
C ASN A 253 -18.59 -10.96 -11.44
N THR A 254 -19.50 -11.86 -11.79
CA THR A 254 -19.62 -12.44 -13.15
C THR A 254 -19.93 -11.40 -14.24
N GLN A 255 -20.16 -10.14 -13.88
CA GLN A 255 -20.45 -9.04 -14.81
C GLN A 255 -19.41 -7.91 -14.78
N GLY A 256 -18.32 -8.06 -14.01
CA GLY A 256 -17.28 -7.03 -13.91
C GLY A 256 -16.65 -6.68 -15.27
N PRO A 257 -16.09 -5.48 -15.43
CA PRO A 257 -15.48 -5.03 -16.69
C PRO A 257 -14.33 -5.94 -17.19
N PHE A 258 -13.68 -6.68 -16.29
CA PHE A 258 -12.61 -7.64 -16.60
C PHE A 258 -13.11 -9.08 -16.84
N GLY A 259 -14.41 -9.33 -16.72
CA GLY A 259 -15.00 -10.67 -16.78
C GLY A 259 -14.64 -11.56 -15.58
N HIS A 260 -14.51 -12.86 -15.81
CA HIS A 260 -14.27 -13.84 -14.76
C HIS A 260 -12.81 -14.29 -14.71
N ILE A 261 -11.96 -13.45 -14.13
CA ILE A 261 -10.56 -13.80 -13.87
C ILE A 261 -10.45 -14.50 -12.52
N THR A 262 -9.76 -15.65 -12.51
CA THR A 262 -9.37 -16.35 -11.29
C THR A 262 -7.85 -16.45 -11.24
N PHE A 263 -7.30 -16.28 -10.04
CA PHE A 263 -5.88 -16.46 -9.79
C PHE A 263 -5.68 -17.58 -8.80
N ASP A 264 -4.75 -18.49 -9.11
CA ASP A 264 -4.23 -19.45 -8.17
C ASP A 264 -2.82 -19.01 -7.76
N TYR A 265 -2.74 -18.34 -6.61
CA TYR A 265 -1.47 -17.84 -6.09
C TYR A 265 -0.61 -18.93 -5.44
N GLY A 266 -1.17 -20.11 -5.16
CA GLY A 266 -0.44 -21.21 -4.52
C GLY A 266 0.35 -20.77 -3.27
N THR A 267 1.67 -20.90 -3.34
CA THR A 267 2.61 -20.55 -2.26
C THR A 267 3.26 -19.19 -2.42
N ALA A 268 2.83 -18.35 -3.38
CA ALA A 268 3.36 -17.01 -3.59
C ALA A 268 3.15 -16.14 -2.35
N LYS A 269 4.22 -15.51 -1.86
CA LYS A 269 4.24 -14.70 -0.64
C LYS A 269 4.69 -13.28 -0.87
N THR A 270 5.51 -13.05 -1.88
CA THR A 270 6.14 -11.75 -2.19
C THR A 270 5.42 -11.04 -3.33
N LEU A 271 5.64 -9.73 -3.49
CA LEU A 271 5.06 -8.97 -4.60
C LEU A 271 5.46 -9.55 -5.96
N VAL A 272 6.73 -9.95 -6.12
CA VAL A 272 7.22 -10.49 -7.40
C VAL A 272 6.56 -11.83 -7.75
N GLU A 273 6.45 -12.76 -6.79
CA GLU A 273 5.84 -14.07 -7.03
C GLU A 273 4.35 -13.95 -7.39
N VAL A 274 3.64 -13.03 -6.74
CA VAL A 274 2.24 -12.74 -7.07
C VAL A 274 2.13 -12.08 -8.45
N ALA A 275 3.05 -11.18 -8.79
CA ALA A 275 3.06 -10.51 -10.09
C ALA A 275 3.31 -11.50 -11.23
N GLU A 276 4.19 -12.47 -11.04
CA GLU A 276 4.43 -13.54 -12.02
C GLU A 276 3.17 -14.36 -12.31
N VAL A 277 2.38 -14.69 -11.27
CA VAL A 277 1.10 -15.38 -11.43
C VAL A 277 0.12 -14.50 -12.22
N GLU A 278 -0.03 -13.22 -11.83
CA GLU A 278 -0.96 -12.30 -12.47
C GLU A 278 -0.62 -12.03 -13.93
N LEU A 279 0.64 -11.73 -14.23
CA LEU A 279 1.13 -11.45 -15.59
C LEU A 279 1.00 -12.68 -16.48
N ARG A 280 1.34 -13.87 -15.98
CA ARG A 280 1.16 -15.12 -16.72
C ARG A 280 -0.32 -15.39 -17.04
N THR A 281 -1.22 -15.12 -16.09
CA THR A 281 -2.67 -15.23 -16.32
C THR A 281 -3.12 -14.20 -17.38
N ILE A 282 -2.64 -12.95 -17.33
CA ILE A 282 -2.93 -11.94 -18.34
C ILE A 282 -2.49 -12.42 -19.73
N GLU A 283 -1.25 -12.89 -19.89
CA GLU A 283 -0.73 -13.41 -21.15
C GLU A 283 -1.59 -14.55 -21.70
N GLN A 284 -1.97 -15.50 -20.84
CA GLN A 284 -2.85 -16.61 -21.22
C GLN A 284 -4.21 -16.13 -21.71
N LEU A 285 -4.84 -15.18 -21.01
CA LEU A 285 -6.13 -14.62 -21.41
C LEU A 285 -6.02 -13.90 -22.76
N LEU A 286 -5.03 -13.02 -22.92
CA LEU A 286 -4.82 -12.28 -24.14
C LEU A 286 -4.53 -13.20 -25.33
N SER A 287 -3.80 -14.30 -25.13
CA SER A 287 -3.51 -15.27 -26.19
C SER A 287 -4.75 -16.00 -26.74
N ARG A 288 -5.87 -16.02 -25.99
CA ARG A 288 -7.13 -16.64 -26.43
C ARG A 288 -7.92 -15.75 -27.37
N VAL A 289 -7.79 -14.44 -27.23
CA VAL A 289 -8.59 -13.44 -27.97
C VAL A 289 -7.79 -12.70 -29.03
N LEU A 290 -6.48 -12.56 -28.85
CA LEU A 290 -5.59 -12.00 -29.84
C LEU A 290 -5.10 -13.13 -30.75
N HIS A 291 -5.54 -13.12 -32.00
CA HIS A 291 -4.99 -14.03 -33.00
C HIS A 291 -3.49 -13.78 -33.13
N ARG A 292 -2.67 -14.83 -32.99
CA ARG A 292 -1.28 -14.78 -33.46
C ARG A 292 -1.35 -14.50 -34.95
N SER A 293 -1.01 -13.27 -35.36
CA SER A 293 -0.67 -13.01 -36.76
C SER A 293 0.48 -13.96 -37.08
N ARG A 294 0.17 -15.06 -37.77
CA ARG A 294 1.21 -15.85 -38.43
C ARG A 294 1.85 -14.89 -39.40
N ALA A 295 3.08 -14.47 -39.09
CA ALA A 295 3.96 -13.93 -40.09
C ALA A 295 4.11 -15.01 -41.17
N ASN A 296 3.30 -14.91 -42.22
CA ASN A 296 3.64 -15.49 -43.52
C ASN A 296 4.83 -14.68 -44.03
N SER A 297 6.02 -15.03 -43.55
CA SER A 297 7.28 -14.75 -44.21
C SER A 297 7.73 -16.03 -44.90
N ASP A 298 6.99 -16.39 -45.96
CA ASP A 298 7.45 -17.26 -47.04
C ASP A 298 7.03 -16.56 -48.34
N ALA A 299 7.92 -15.70 -48.83
CA ALA A 299 8.06 -15.29 -50.23
C ALA A 299 9.46 -14.68 -50.41
#